data_AF-A0A7S2MWC5-F1
#
_entry.id   AF-A0A7S2MWC5-F1
#
_cell.length_a   1.000
_cell.length_b   1.000
_cell.length_c   1.000
_cell.angle_alpha   90.00
_cell.angle_beta   90.00
_cell.angle_gamma   90.00
#
_symmetry.space_group_name_H-M   'P 1'
#
loop_
_entity.id
_entity.type
_entity.pdbx_description
1 polymer ?
#
loop_
_entity_poly.entity_id
_entity_poly.type
_entity_poly.pdbx_seq_one_letter_code
_entity_poly.pdbx_strand_id
1 'polypeptide(L)'
;GGKKEDYKVKQAHVELAARMRKRDPGSAPQMGDRVPYVIITGAKGAANFEKAEDPIYVLENNIPIDCKWYLTNQLSKPLTRIFEPIIDDVAATCNRRLGRCRCIYWGRCI
;
A
#
# COMPACT_ATOMS: atom_id res chain seq x y z
N GLY A 1 18.36 -27.28 11.03
CA GLY A 1 17.08 -26.92 10.39
C GLY A 1 16.21 -26.21 11.39
N GLY A 2 16.05 -24.89 11.25
CA GLY A 2 15.25 -24.08 12.18
C GLY A 2 13.76 -24.35 12.02
N LYS A 3 13.07 -24.61 13.14
CA LYS A 3 11.63 -24.83 13.20
C LYS A 3 10.89 -23.55 12.75
N LYS A 4 9.88 -23.72 11.91
CA LYS A 4 8.94 -22.66 11.48
C LYS A 4 8.04 -22.33 12.66
N GLU A 5 8.47 -21.41 13.51
CA GLU A 5 7.57 -20.80 14.47
C GLU A 5 6.70 -19.81 13.70
N ASP A 6 5.45 -20.22 13.44
CA ASP A 6 4.38 -19.40 12.91
C ASP A 6 4.16 -18.19 13.82
N TYR A 7 4.85 -17.10 13.53
CA TYR A 7 4.50 -15.81 14.10
C TYR A 7 3.14 -15.39 13.52
N LYS A 8 2.11 -15.43 14.38
CA LYS A 8 0.67 -15.21 14.13
C LYS A 8 0.28 -13.85 13.49
N VAL A 9 1.23 -13.05 13.02
CA VAL A 9 0.97 -11.78 12.35
C VAL A 9 1.17 -11.97 10.85
N LYS A 10 0.05 -12.05 10.11
CA LYS A 10 0.07 -12.15 8.65
C LYS A 10 0.71 -10.90 8.06
N GLN A 11 1.96 -11.03 7.60
CA GLN A 11 2.68 -9.95 6.94
C GLN A 11 2.39 -9.97 5.44
N ALA A 12 2.23 -8.77 4.86
CA ALA A 12 1.85 -8.61 3.46
C ALA A 12 2.82 -9.30 2.49
N HIS A 13 4.14 -9.21 2.74
CA HIS A 13 5.14 -9.82 1.87
C HIS A 13 5.20 -11.36 1.99
N VAL A 14 4.87 -11.92 3.15
CA VAL A 14 4.83 -13.37 3.37
C VAL A 14 3.61 -13.98 2.69
N GLU A 15 2.45 -13.35 2.86
CA GLU A 15 1.20 -13.77 2.20
C GLU A 15 1.29 -13.62 0.68
N LEU A 16 1.90 -12.54 0.19
CA LEU A 16 2.13 -12.35 -1.25
C LEU A 16 3.08 -13.40 -1.80
N ALA A 17 4.21 -13.70 -1.13
CA ALA A 17 5.11 -14.76 -1.55
C ALA A 17 4.43 -16.13 -1.64
N ALA A 18 3.55 -16.44 -0.68
CA ALA A 18 2.74 -17.65 -0.70
C ALA A 18 1.71 -17.64 -1.86
N ARG A 19 1.13 -16.48 -2.19
CA ARG A 19 0.21 -16.30 -3.32
C ARG A 19 0.93 -16.42 -4.67
N MET A 20 2.11 -15.85 -4.82
CA MET A 20 2.95 -15.97 -6.03
C MET A 20 3.31 -17.44 -6.28
N ARG A 21 3.75 -18.16 -5.25
CA ARG A 21 4.05 -19.61 -5.33
C ARG A 21 2.88 -20.47 -5.82
N LYS A 22 1.64 -20.09 -5.48
CA LYS A 22 0.44 -20.81 -5.94
C LYS A 22 0.10 -20.53 -7.40
N ARG A 23 0.42 -19.33 -7.90
CA ARG A 23 0.13 -18.91 -9.28
C ARG A 23 1.18 -19.44 -10.25
N ASP A 24 2.45 -19.27 -9.91
CA ASP A 24 3.58 -19.77 -10.67
C ASP A 24 4.74 -20.19 -9.74
N PRO A 25 5.06 -21.49 -9.64
CA PRO A 25 6.16 -21.97 -8.80
C PRO A 25 7.55 -21.54 -9.32
N GLY A 26 7.67 -21.14 -10.60
CA GLY A 26 8.94 -20.71 -11.19
C GLY A 26 9.34 -19.28 -10.79
N SER A 27 8.36 -18.40 -10.58
CA SER A 27 8.56 -16.99 -10.20
C SER A 27 8.53 -16.75 -8.69
N ALA A 28 8.61 -17.83 -7.91
CA ALA A 28 8.50 -17.78 -6.46
C ALA A 28 9.76 -17.16 -5.81
N PRO A 29 9.61 -16.18 -4.90
CA PRO A 29 10.74 -15.61 -4.18
C PRO A 29 11.39 -16.65 -3.26
N GLN A 30 12.73 -16.68 -3.22
CA GLN A 30 13.49 -17.58 -2.37
C GLN A 30 13.62 -17.04 -0.94
N MET A 31 14.09 -17.91 -0.04
CA MET A 31 14.34 -17.54 1.35
C MET A 31 15.54 -16.59 1.42
N GLY A 32 15.28 -15.29 1.57
CA GLY A 32 16.29 -14.23 1.59
C GLY A 32 16.00 -13.09 0.62
N ASP A 33 15.09 -13.29 -0.34
CA ASP A 33 14.76 -12.28 -1.34
C ASP A 33 13.77 -11.26 -0.81
N ARG A 34 13.94 -10.00 -1.25
CA ARG A 34 12.98 -8.93 -0.98
C ARG A 34 11.84 -9.02 -1.98
N VAL A 35 10.62 -9.16 -1.48
CA VAL A 35 9.42 -9.22 -2.32
C VAL A 35 8.84 -7.82 -2.48
N PRO A 36 8.90 -7.21 -3.67
CA PRO A 36 8.22 -5.95 -3.92
C PRO A 36 6.70 -6.15 -3.91
N TYR A 37 5.97 -5.18 -3.37
CA TYR A 37 4.52 -5.20 -3.36
C TYR A 37 3.95 -3.80 -3.52
N VAL A 38 2.76 -3.73 -4.09
CA VAL A 38 1.95 -2.51 -4.17
C VAL A 38 0.59 -2.75 -3.53
N ILE A 39 0.00 -1.69 -2.98
CA ILE A 39 -1.32 -1.73 -2.35
C ILE A 39 -2.36 -1.32 -3.39
N ILE A 40 -3.19 -2.28 -3.78
CA ILE A 40 -4.32 -2.06 -4.69
C ILE A 40 -5.55 -1.55 -3.94
N THR A 41 -6.50 -0.97 -4.68
CA THR A 41 -7.80 -0.63 -4.12
C THR A 41 -8.56 -1.91 -3.77
N GLY A 42 -9.01 -2.02 -2.52
CA GLY A 42 -9.85 -3.12 -2.04
C GLY A 42 -11.04 -2.63 -1.24
N ALA A 43 -11.77 -3.56 -0.61
CA ALA A 43 -12.89 -3.21 0.27
C ALA A 43 -12.44 -2.27 1.40
N LYS A 44 -13.31 -1.32 1.77
CA LYS A 44 -13.04 -0.39 2.88
C LYS A 44 -12.86 -1.21 4.18
N GLY A 45 -11.66 -1.13 4.76
CA GLY A 45 -11.31 -1.88 5.97
C GLY A 45 -10.63 -3.24 5.73
N ALA A 46 -10.44 -3.66 4.48
CA ALA A 46 -9.65 -4.85 4.18
C ALA A 46 -8.22 -4.67 4.68
N ALA A 47 -7.65 -5.76 5.21
CA ALA A 47 -6.31 -5.74 5.76
C ALA A 47 -5.26 -5.52 4.67
N ASN A 48 -4.14 -4.90 5.03
CA ASN A 48 -3.10 -4.58 4.05
C ASN A 48 -2.49 -5.84 3.41
N PHE A 49 -2.53 -7.00 4.07
CA PHE A 49 -2.01 -8.25 3.51
C PHE A 49 -2.86 -8.80 2.37
N GLU A 50 -4.15 -8.44 2.29
CA GLU A 50 -5.05 -8.91 1.22
C GLU A 50 -4.94 -8.03 -0.03
N LYS A 51 -4.72 -6.73 0.20
CA LYS A 51 -4.56 -5.69 -0.81
C LYS A 51 -3.14 -5.59 -1.37
N ALA A 52 -2.18 -6.33 -0.81
CA ALA A 52 -0.84 -6.38 -1.35
C ALA A 52 -0.82 -7.30 -2.58
N GLU A 53 -0.38 -6.75 -3.71
CA GLU A 53 -0.19 -7.49 -4.95
C GLU A 53 1.19 -7.19 -5.55
N ASP A 54 1.59 -8.05 -6.49
CA ASP A 54 2.84 -7.91 -7.24
C ASP A 54 2.73 -6.80 -8.29
N PRO A 55 3.70 -5.86 -8.38
CA PRO A 55 3.72 -4.85 -9.43
C PRO A 55 3.53 -5.39 -10.85
N ILE A 56 4.13 -6.54 -11.18
CA ILE A 56 4.03 -7.13 -12.52
C ILE A 56 2.59 -7.55 -12.79
N TYR A 57 1.98 -8.27 -11.83
CA TYR A 57 0.59 -8.68 -11.92
C TYR A 57 -0.39 -7.49 -12.04
N VAL A 58 -0.12 -6.39 -11.32
CA VAL A 58 -0.94 -5.17 -11.37
C VAL A 58 -0.87 -4.52 -12.76
N LEU A 59 0.30 -4.51 -13.39
CA LEU A 59 0.49 -3.98 -14.74
C LEU A 59 -0.24 -4.83 -15.79
N GLU A 60 -0.12 -6.16 -15.71
CA GLU A 60 -0.76 -7.08 -16.65
C GLU A 60 -2.29 -7.04 -16.56
N ASN A 61 -2.83 -6.93 -15.34
CA ASN A 61 -4.28 -6.97 -15.09
C ASN A 61 -4.92 -5.58 -14.97
N ASN A 62 -4.15 -4.50 -15.15
CA ASN A 62 -4.61 -3.11 -15.05
C ASN A 62 -5.39 -2.81 -13.76
N ILE A 63 -4.87 -3.28 -12.62
CA ILE A 63 -5.56 -3.14 -11.33
C ILE A 63 -5.34 -1.73 -10.76
N PRO A 64 -6.39 -1.01 -10.32
CA PRO A 64 -6.25 0.33 -9.75
C PRO A 64 -5.51 0.33 -8.39
N ILE A 65 -4.69 1.36 -8.20
CA ILE A 65 -3.85 1.56 -7.01
C ILE A 65 -4.58 2.45 -5.98
N ASP A 66 -4.44 2.15 -4.68
CA ASP A 66 -5.06 2.94 -3.60
C ASP A 66 -4.25 4.19 -3.25
N CYS A 67 -4.45 5.28 -4.01
CA CYS A 67 -3.79 6.56 -3.78
C CYS A 67 -4.00 7.11 -2.35
N LYS A 68 -5.17 6.86 -1.74
CA LYS A 68 -5.50 7.39 -0.41
C LYS A 68 -4.61 6.75 0.64
N TRP A 69 -4.38 5.45 0.54
CA TRP A 69 -3.52 4.72 1.46
C TRP A 69 -2.07 5.24 1.41
N TYR A 70 -1.53 5.53 0.23
CA TYR A 70 -0.18 6.09 0.09
C TYR A 70 -0.07 7.49 0.67
N LEU A 71 -1.07 8.35 0.43
CA LEU A 71 -1.10 9.71 1.00
C LEU A 71 -1.11 9.67 2.53
N THR A 72 -1.96 8.85 3.14
CA THR A 72 -2.09 8.84 4.60
C THR A 72 -1.00 8.03 5.30
N ASN A 73 -0.59 6.89 4.75
CA ASN A 73 0.27 5.97 5.51
C ASN A 73 1.75 6.11 5.18
N GLN A 74 2.08 6.50 3.95
CA GLN A 74 3.47 6.65 3.51
C GLN A 74 3.92 8.10 3.54
N LEU A 75 3.13 9.03 3.02
CA LEU A 75 3.55 10.43 2.89
C LEU A 75 3.24 11.26 4.15
N SER A 76 2.06 11.13 4.74
CA SER A 76 1.70 11.99 5.88
C SER A 76 2.63 11.82 7.09
N LYS A 77 3.02 10.58 7.42
CA LYS A 77 3.85 10.29 8.59
C LYS A 77 5.24 10.94 8.56
N PRO A 78 6.06 10.78 7.50
CA PRO A 78 7.36 11.44 7.43
C PRO A 78 7.21 12.97 7.29
N LEU A 79 6.19 13.46 6.58
CA LEU A 79 5.95 14.90 6.48
C LEU A 79 5.65 15.49 7.86
N THR A 80 4.80 14.85 8.66
CA THR A 80 4.54 15.30 10.04
C THR A 80 5.83 15.36 10.85
N ARG A 81 6.68 14.32 10.79
CA ARG A 81 7.95 14.31 11.54
C ARG A 81 8.92 15.43 11.16
N ILE A 82 8.93 15.85 9.89
CA ILE A 82 9.81 16.93 9.42
C ILE A 82 9.27 18.30 9.82
N PHE A 83 7.94 18.48 9.76
CA PHE A 83 7.31 19.77 10.01
C PHE A 83 6.92 20.03 11.47
N GLU A 84 6.95 19.00 12.33
CA GLU A 84 6.63 19.09 13.76
C GLU A 84 7.37 20.20 14.53
N PRO A 85 8.70 20.40 14.37
CA PRO A 85 9.40 21.49 15.07
C PRO A 85 9.28 22.86 14.39
N ILE A 86 8.70 22.94 13.19
CA ILE A 86 8.67 24.16 12.38
C ILE A 86 7.28 24.81 12.40
N ILE A 87 6.22 24.02 12.56
CA ILE A 87 4.82 24.46 12.44
C ILE A 87 4.00 23.83 13.57
N ASP A 88 3.39 24.65 14.41
CA ASP A 88 2.60 24.19 15.57
C ASP A 88 1.34 23.39 15.18
N ASP A 89 0.87 23.50 13.93
CA ASP A 89 -0.39 22.91 13.44
C ASP A 89 -0.25 22.23 12.05
N VAL A 90 0.61 21.21 11.98
CA VAL A 90 0.90 20.47 10.73
C VAL A 90 -0.35 19.76 10.17
N ALA A 91 -1.20 19.22 11.04
CA ALA A 91 -2.39 18.46 10.64
C ALA A 91 -3.45 19.34 9.96
N ALA A 92 -3.62 20.58 10.43
CA ALA A 92 -4.58 21.53 9.87
C ALA A 92 -4.17 22.00 8.46
N THR A 93 -2.87 22.17 8.21
CA THR A 93 -2.36 22.66 6.92
C THR A 93 -2.40 21.58 5.84
N CYS A 94 -2.06 20.33 6.19
CA CYS A 94 -1.96 19.23 5.25
C CYS A 94 -3.36 18.73 4.81
N ASN A 95 -4.33 18.58 5.72
CA ASN A 95 -5.67 18.08 5.39
C ASN A 95 -6.58 19.11 4.70
N ARG A 96 -6.35 20.41 4.89
CA ARG A 96 -7.23 21.46 4.35
C ARG A 96 -7.12 21.59 2.81
N ARG A 97 -6.01 21.12 2.23
CA ARG A 97 -5.79 21.08 0.76
C ARG A 97 -5.87 19.68 0.14
N LEU A 98 -5.50 18.62 0.86
CA LEU A 98 -5.47 17.24 0.33
C LEU A 98 -6.85 16.55 0.32
N GLY A 99 -7.87 17.12 0.98
CA GLY A 99 -9.25 16.60 0.99
C GLY A 99 -10.15 17.07 -0.15
N ARG A 100 -9.67 17.94 -1.05
CA ARG A 100 -10.40 18.32 -2.27
C ARG A 100 -9.74 17.70 -3.51
N CYS A 101 -9.61 16.38 -3.53
CA CYS A 101 -9.68 15.69 -4.82
C CYS A 101 -11.10 15.86 -5.36
N ARG A 102 -11.40 17.04 -5.94
CA ARG A 102 -12.36 17.12 -7.02
C ARG A 102 -11.70 16.30 -8.12
N CYS A 103 -12.15 15.06 -8.29
CA CYS A 103 -11.85 14.31 -9.49
C CYS A 103 -12.30 15.19 -10.66
N ILE A 104 -11.36 15.84 -11.32
CA ILE A 104 -11.56 16.51 -12.61
C ILE A 104 -11.44 15.41 -13.66
N TYR A 105 -12.32 14.42 -13.59
CA TYR A 105 -12.62 13.57 -14.72
C TYR A 105 -14.14 13.49 -14.80
N TRP A 106 -14.63 14.02 -15.91
CA TRP A 106 -16.03 14.20 -16.33
C TRP A 106 -16.73 15.47 -15.87
N GLY A 107 -17.12 16.25 -16.89
CA GLY A 107 -17.50 17.64 -16.79
C GLY A 107 -18.83 17.89 -16.07
N ARG A 108 -18.79 18.89 -15.19
CA ARG A 108 -19.69 20.06 -15.24
C ARG A 108 -19.22 21.05 -14.18
N CYS A 109 -18.79 22.22 -14.64
CA CYS A 109 -18.92 23.44 -13.85
C CYS A 109 -20.40 23.82 -13.81
N ILE A 110 -21.02 23.73 -12.64
CA ILE A 110 -21.99 24.71 -12.10
C ILE A 110 -21.66 24.87 -10.63
#